data_AF-A0A0X8JNM4-F1
#
_entry.id   AF-A0A0X8JNM4-F1
#
_cell.length_a   1.000
_cell.length_b   1.000
_cell.length_c   1.000
_cell.angle_alpha   90.00
_cell.angle_beta   90.00
_cell.angle_gamma   90.00
#
_symmetry.space_group_name_H-M   'P 1'
#
loop_
_entity.id
_entity.type
_entity.pdbx_description
1 polymer ?
#
loop_
_entity_poly.entity_id
_entity_poly.type
_entity_poly.pdbx_seq_one_letter_code
_entity_poly.pdbx_strand_id
1 'polypeptide(L)'
;MTRLFSYAILVLVSAFFLPFSATASSYPYISGHGVNFATGNKYVQETDVRLDGPVILSFTRTYNSQATENGVLGYGWSSPFTSERLVTEKTAIILIRGDGRHVRFHREKDGTYINQVGPRLTIMKTGTGFQLLQTNRDIHAYDTQGLLTGIALANGGTIMTDRAI
;
A
#
# COMPACT_ATOMS: atom_id res chain seq x y z
N MET A 1 -86.17 -21.74 -3.17
CA MET A 1 -85.71 -20.56 -3.93
C MET A 1 -84.27 -20.27 -3.51
N THR A 2 -83.35 -20.65 -4.39
CA THR A 2 -81.88 -20.58 -4.26
C THR A 2 -81.38 -19.14 -4.28
N ARG A 3 -80.46 -18.77 -3.37
CA ARG A 3 -79.62 -17.58 -3.53
C ARG A 3 -78.16 -17.99 -3.58
N LEU A 4 -77.58 -17.80 -4.76
CA LEU A 4 -76.15 -17.94 -5.05
C LEU A 4 -75.40 -16.76 -4.43
N PHE A 5 -74.50 -17.02 -3.48
CA PHE A 5 -73.48 -16.05 -3.09
C PHE A 5 -72.19 -16.39 -3.84
N SER A 6 -71.83 -15.52 -4.78
CA SER A 6 -70.57 -15.59 -5.54
C SER A 6 -69.44 -15.04 -4.67
N TYR A 7 -68.45 -15.87 -4.33
CA TYR A 7 -67.21 -15.42 -3.70
C TYR A 7 -66.15 -15.25 -4.80
N ALA A 8 -65.88 -14.00 -5.18
CA ALA A 8 -64.69 -13.67 -5.97
C ALA A 8 -63.47 -13.67 -5.04
N ILE A 9 -62.53 -14.58 -5.27
CA ILE A 9 -61.24 -14.59 -4.59
C ILE A 9 -60.33 -13.55 -5.25
N LEU A 10 -59.98 -12.52 -4.50
CA LEU A 10 -59.04 -11.48 -4.92
C LEU A 10 -57.64 -11.89 -4.43
N VAL A 11 -56.80 -12.40 -5.33
CA VAL A 11 -55.40 -12.72 -5.01
C VAL A 11 -54.58 -11.43 -5.12
N LEU A 12 -54.27 -10.82 -3.99
CA LEU A 12 -53.32 -9.71 -3.89
C LEU A 12 -51.90 -10.28 -3.90
N VAL A 13 -51.22 -10.22 -5.04
CA VAL A 13 -49.79 -10.51 -5.13
C VAL A 13 -49.04 -9.31 -4.57
N SER A 14 -48.62 -9.39 -3.31
CA SER A 14 -47.74 -8.38 -2.72
C SER A 14 -46.33 -8.56 -3.29
N ALA A 15 -45.92 -7.67 -4.18
CA ALA A 15 -44.51 -7.53 -4.55
C ALA A 15 -43.75 -6.98 -3.33
N PHE A 16 -43.02 -7.85 -2.63
CA PHE A 16 -42.04 -7.43 -1.64
C PHE A 16 -40.89 -6.73 -2.37
N PHE A 17 -40.99 -5.40 -2.51
CA PHE A 17 -39.84 -4.58 -2.84
C PHE A 17 -38.94 -4.52 -1.60
N LEU A 18 -37.94 -5.39 -1.53
CA LEU A 18 -36.82 -5.16 -0.63
C LEU A 18 -36.14 -3.86 -1.08
N PRO A 19 -36.00 -2.84 -0.22
CA PRO A 19 -35.20 -1.68 -0.58
C PRO A 19 -33.76 -2.18 -0.78
N PHE A 20 -33.32 -2.26 -2.03
CA PHE A 20 -31.91 -2.43 -2.32
C PHE A 20 -31.23 -1.13 -1.90
N SER A 21 -30.69 -1.09 -0.68
CA SER A 21 -29.83 0.00 -0.26
C SER A 21 -28.55 -0.08 -1.08
N ALA A 22 -28.50 0.68 -2.18
CA ALA A 22 -27.24 0.94 -2.88
C ALA A 22 -26.39 1.83 -1.97
N THR A 23 -25.49 1.23 -1.20
CA THR A 23 -24.49 1.98 -0.45
C THR A 23 -23.47 2.52 -1.44
N ALA A 24 -23.52 3.83 -1.71
CA ALA A 24 -22.41 4.51 -2.38
C ALA A 24 -21.20 4.51 -1.42
N SER A 25 -20.11 3.87 -1.84
CA SER A 25 -18.85 3.97 -1.11
C SER A 25 -18.25 5.35 -1.33
N SER A 26 -17.84 6.05 -0.28
CA SER A 26 -17.02 7.27 -0.38
C SER A 26 -15.60 6.98 -0.88
N TYR A 27 -15.23 5.71 -0.95
CA TYR A 27 -13.95 5.24 -1.46
C TYR A 27 -14.13 4.66 -2.87
N PRO A 28 -13.27 5.01 -3.83
CA PRO A 28 -13.44 4.64 -5.25
C PRO A 28 -13.18 3.15 -5.54
N TYR A 29 -13.16 2.30 -4.52
CA TYR A 29 -12.80 0.88 -4.62
C TYR A 29 -14.04 -0.01 -4.53
N ILE A 30 -14.09 -1.09 -5.34
CA ILE A 30 -15.01 -2.20 -5.08
C ILE A 30 -14.59 -2.87 -3.76
N SER A 31 -15.52 -2.93 -2.80
CA SER A 31 -15.32 -3.66 -1.55
C SER A 31 -14.86 -5.10 -1.83
N GLY A 32 -13.75 -5.51 -1.23
CA GLY A 32 -13.21 -6.86 -1.36
C GLY A 32 -12.48 -7.20 -2.66
N HIS A 33 -12.45 -6.32 -3.68
CA HIS A 33 -11.77 -6.60 -4.96
C HIS A 33 -10.56 -5.70 -5.25
N GLY A 34 -10.44 -4.55 -4.59
CA GLY A 34 -9.27 -3.67 -4.69
C GLY A 34 -9.15 -2.89 -6.02
N VAL A 35 -10.21 -2.83 -6.82
CA VAL A 35 -10.22 -2.10 -8.10
C VAL A 35 -10.76 -0.70 -7.88
N ASN A 36 -9.99 0.32 -8.25
CA ASN A 36 -10.41 1.71 -8.29
C ASN A 36 -11.18 2.00 -9.59
N PHE A 37 -12.46 2.36 -9.50
CA PHE A 37 -13.29 2.59 -10.69
C PHE A 37 -12.94 3.86 -11.46
N ALA A 38 -12.40 4.88 -10.80
CA ALA A 38 -12.05 6.13 -11.45
C ALA A 38 -10.79 5.99 -12.31
N THR A 39 -9.88 5.10 -11.92
CA THR A 39 -8.57 4.94 -12.59
C THR A 39 -8.40 3.60 -13.28
N GLY A 40 -9.28 2.62 -13.02
CA GLY A 40 -9.12 1.24 -13.46
C GLY A 40 -7.98 0.48 -12.77
N ASN A 41 -7.31 1.08 -11.78
CA ASN A 41 -6.18 0.45 -11.11
C ASN A 41 -6.64 -0.65 -10.13
N LYS A 42 -6.09 -1.86 -10.24
CA LYS A 42 -6.22 -2.89 -9.21
C LYS A 42 -5.04 -2.80 -8.25
N TYR A 43 -5.35 -2.56 -6.98
CA TYR A 43 -4.40 -2.49 -5.88
C TYR A 43 -4.79 -3.48 -4.78
N VAL A 44 -3.93 -4.43 -4.47
CA VAL A 44 -4.18 -5.48 -3.46
C VAL A 44 -2.91 -5.71 -2.65
N GLN A 45 -3.06 -6.01 -1.35
CA GLN A 45 -1.96 -6.39 -0.48
C GLN A 45 -2.20 -7.78 0.10
N GLU A 46 -1.21 -8.65 0.00
CA GLU A 46 -1.26 -10.03 0.49
C GLU A 46 -0.11 -10.24 1.47
N THR A 47 -0.42 -10.70 2.68
CA THR A 47 0.60 -11.03 3.68
C THR A 47 0.84 -12.53 3.65
N ASP A 48 1.98 -12.94 3.12
CA ASP A 48 2.30 -14.36 2.95
C ASP A 48 2.86 -14.96 4.26
N VAL A 49 3.63 -14.17 5.01
CA VAL A 49 4.26 -14.59 6.26
C VAL A 49 4.07 -13.52 7.33
N ARG A 50 3.70 -13.96 8.53
CA ARG A 50 3.69 -13.15 9.74
C ARG A 50 4.25 -13.97 10.88
N LEU A 51 5.29 -13.45 11.52
CA LEU A 51 5.87 -14.01 12.73
C LEU A 51 5.71 -12.99 13.84
N ASP A 52 4.91 -13.35 14.83
CA ASP A 52 4.74 -12.55 16.03
C ASP A 52 5.86 -12.86 17.02
N GLY A 53 6.43 -11.81 17.60
CA GLY A 53 7.54 -11.87 18.54
C GLY A 53 7.83 -10.48 19.12
N PRO A 54 8.95 -10.28 19.84
CA PRO A 54 9.36 -8.96 20.32
C PRO A 54 9.47 -7.94 19.19
N VAL A 55 9.82 -8.42 18.00
CA VAL A 55 9.72 -7.71 16.73
C VAL A 55 8.76 -8.49 15.84
N ILE A 56 7.73 -7.82 15.35
CA ILE A 56 6.83 -8.40 14.34
C ILE A 56 7.57 -8.37 13.01
N LEU A 57 7.77 -9.56 12.43
CA LEU A 57 8.27 -9.68 11.06
C LEU A 57 7.11 -10.11 10.17
N SER A 58 6.82 -9.29 9.16
CA SER A 58 5.79 -9.59 8.16
C SER A 58 6.34 -9.42 6.76
N PHE A 59 6.08 -10.39 5.91
CA PHE A 59 6.30 -10.28 4.48
C PHE A 59 4.96 -10.04 3.78
N THR A 60 4.78 -8.82 3.30
CA THR A 60 3.58 -8.40 2.58
C THR A 60 3.96 -7.96 1.18
N ARG A 61 3.29 -8.54 0.18
CA ARG A 61 3.40 -8.13 -1.22
C ARG A 61 2.24 -7.25 -1.59
N THR A 62 2.51 -6.29 -2.46
CA THR A 62 1.52 -5.38 -3.04
C THR A 62 1.45 -5.65 -4.54
N TYR A 63 0.25 -5.88 -5.06
CA TYR A 63 -0.02 -5.88 -6.47
C TYR A 63 -0.59 -4.52 -6.89
N ASN A 64 -0.05 -3.96 -7.97
CA ASN A 64 -0.55 -2.75 -8.60
C ASN A 64 -0.61 -2.97 -10.11
N SER A 65 -1.80 -3.02 -10.70
CA SER A 65 -1.93 -3.35 -12.14
C SER A 65 -1.39 -2.26 -13.07
N GLN A 66 -1.17 -1.05 -12.55
CA GLN A 66 -0.55 0.06 -13.30
C GLN A 66 0.97 0.14 -13.09
N ALA A 67 1.54 -0.67 -12.20
CA ALA A 67 2.98 -0.79 -12.07
C ALA A 67 3.58 -1.46 -13.33
N THR A 68 4.77 -1.00 -13.73
CA THR A 68 5.51 -1.53 -14.90
C THR A 68 6.73 -2.33 -14.49
N GLU A 69 7.01 -2.38 -13.18
CA GLU A 69 8.12 -3.11 -12.60
C GLU A 69 7.92 -4.62 -12.76
N ASN A 70 8.96 -5.29 -13.26
CA ASN A 70 9.06 -6.74 -13.29
C ASN A 70 10.18 -7.19 -12.35
N GLY A 71 9.82 -7.44 -11.09
CA GLY A 71 10.76 -7.83 -10.04
C GLY A 71 10.78 -9.32 -9.78
N VAL A 72 11.52 -9.72 -8.73
CA VAL A 72 11.63 -11.13 -8.29
C VAL A 72 10.28 -11.77 -7.88
N LEU A 73 9.27 -10.94 -7.61
CA LEU A 73 7.91 -11.39 -7.26
C LEU A 73 6.97 -11.46 -8.48
N GLY A 74 7.46 -11.10 -9.67
CA GLY A 74 6.69 -11.02 -10.91
C GLY A 74 6.24 -9.60 -11.27
N TYR A 75 5.65 -9.47 -12.45
CA TYR A 75 5.18 -8.19 -13.00
C TYR A 75 4.07 -7.58 -12.13
N GLY A 76 4.23 -6.31 -11.77
CA GLY A 76 3.27 -5.55 -10.98
C GLY A 76 3.20 -5.94 -9.49
N TRP A 77 4.02 -6.90 -9.05
CA TRP A 77 4.16 -7.28 -7.65
C TRP A 77 5.42 -6.67 -7.03
N SER A 78 5.25 -6.09 -5.85
CA SER A 78 6.34 -5.48 -5.10
C SER A 78 6.22 -5.77 -3.61
N SER A 79 7.32 -5.62 -2.89
CA SER A 79 7.34 -5.62 -1.43
C SER A 79 8.38 -4.59 -0.96
N PRO A 80 8.30 -4.09 0.28
CA PRO A 80 9.34 -3.23 0.83
C PRO A 80 10.74 -3.83 0.68
N PHE A 81 10.90 -5.12 0.98
CA PHE A 81 12.21 -5.77 0.96
C PHE A 81 12.78 -6.01 -0.45
N THR A 82 11.92 -6.15 -1.46
CA THR A 82 12.35 -6.43 -2.84
C THR A 82 12.47 -5.18 -3.70
N SER A 83 11.63 -4.18 -3.46
CA SER A 83 11.41 -3.08 -4.40
C SER A 83 11.74 -1.71 -3.83
N GLU A 84 11.81 -1.56 -2.51
CA GLU A 84 12.15 -0.27 -1.91
C GLU A 84 13.60 0.11 -2.18
N ARG A 85 13.81 1.33 -2.70
CA ARG A 85 15.14 1.87 -3.00
C ARG A 85 15.12 3.38 -3.14
N LEU A 86 16.29 3.98 -2.97
CA LEU A 86 16.57 5.38 -3.28
C LEU A 86 17.20 5.49 -4.66
N VAL A 87 16.71 6.42 -5.46
CA VAL A 87 17.33 6.85 -6.72
C VAL A 87 17.86 8.25 -6.50
N THR A 88 19.18 8.41 -6.58
CA THR A 88 19.83 9.71 -6.41
C THR A 88 19.91 10.44 -7.75
N GLU A 89 19.41 11.66 -7.78
CA GLU A 89 19.54 12.60 -8.90
C GLU A 89 20.51 13.73 -8.53
N LYS A 90 20.81 14.63 -9.49
CA LYS A 90 21.72 15.77 -9.25
C LYS A 90 21.29 16.66 -8.08
N THR A 91 19.98 16.87 -7.89
CA THR A 91 19.44 17.84 -6.90
C THR A 91 18.36 17.24 -6.00
N ALA A 92 18.05 15.96 -6.14
CA ALA A 92 16.95 15.30 -5.47
C ALA A 92 17.27 13.84 -5.17
N ILE A 93 16.49 13.26 -4.25
CA ILE A 93 16.41 11.81 -4.07
C ILE A 93 14.96 11.40 -4.30
N ILE A 94 14.75 10.32 -5.05
CA ILE A 94 13.44 9.69 -5.20
C ILE A 94 13.45 8.39 -4.40
N LEU A 95 12.56 8.28 -3.43
CA LEU A 95 12.24 7.01 -2.79
C LEU A 95 11.20 6.28 -3.64
N ILE A 96 11.58 5.12 -4.16
CA ILE A 96 10.65 4.13 -4.70
C ILE A 96 10.28 3.25 -3.51
N ARG A 97 9.01 3.27 -3.10
CA ARG A 97 8.54 2.46 -1.97
C ARG A 97 8.18 1.04 -2.36
N GLY A 98 8.04 0.17 -1.36
CA GLY A 98 7.54 -1.19 -1.53
C GLY A 98 6.17 -1.33 -2.18
N ASP A 99 5.35 -0.28 -2.19
CA ASP A 99 4.04 -0.22 -2.87
C ASP A 99 4.10 0.39 -4.29
N GLY A 100 5.30 0.68 -4.80
CA GLY A 100 5.54 1.31 -6.10
C GLY A 100 5.35 2.83 -6.10
N ARG A 101 5.01 3.45 -4.96
CA ARG A 101 4.86 4.90 -4.90
C ARG A 101 6.22 5.59 -4.94
N HIS A 102 6.32 6.59 -5.81
CA HIS A 102 7.47 7.50 -5.86
C HIS A 102 7.27 8.67 -4.90
N VAL A 103 8.26 8.94 -4.05
CA VAL A 103 8.29 10.10 -3.16
C VAL A 103 9.54 10.91 -3.47
N ARG A 104 9.36 12.15 -3.93
CA ARG A 104 10.46 13.06 -4.27
C ARG A 104 10.89 13.88 -3.06
N PHE A 105 12.20 13.92 -2.84
CA PHE A 105 12.84 14.69 -1.78
C PHE A 105 13.73 15.78 -2.37
N HIS A 106 13.68 16.97 -1.80
CA HIS A 106 14.59 18.07 -2.13
C HIS A 106 15.64 18.24 -1.04
N ARG A 107 16.80 18.77 -1.43
CA ARG A 107 17.92 18.97 -0.52
C ARG A 107 17.76 20.26 0.28
N GLU A 108 17.98 20.18 1.58
CA GLU A 108 18.00 21.29 2.52
C GLU A 108 19.40 21.91 2.67
N LYS A 109 19.45 23.10 3.27
CA LYS A 109 20.72 23.82 3.51
C LYS A 109 21.67 23.04 4.43
N ASP A 110 21.12 22.30 5.38
CA ASP A 110 21.87 21.45 6.32
C ASP A 110 22.37 20.13 5.70
N GLY A 111 22.02 19.86 4.43
CA GLY A 111 22.42 18.66 3.70
C GLY A 111 21.48 17.46 3.88
N THR A 112 20.42 17.58 4.69
CA THR A 112 19.33 16.60 4.73
C THR A 112 18.46 16.72 3.48
N TYR A 113 17.59 15.74 3.26
CA TYR A 113 16.58 15.79 2.21
C TYR A 113 15.19 15.59 2.81
N ILE A 114 14.22 16.39 2.39
CA ILE A 114 12.83 16.31 2.89
C ILE A 114 11.84 16.13 1.74
N ASN A 115 10.78 15.37 1.96
CA ASN A 115 9.75 15.13 0.96
C ASN A 115 8.89 16.39 0.75
N GLN A 116 8.45 16.60 -0.50
CA GLN A 116 7.62 17.76 -0.86
C GLN A 116 6.14 17.59 -0.49
N VAL A 117 5.65 16.34 -0.47
CA VAL A 117 4.22 16.02 -0.33
C VAL A 117 4.01 14.93 0.70
N GLY A 118 3.00 15.10 1.55
CA GLY A 118 2.57 14.14 2.56
C GLY A 118 3.26 14.32 3.92
N PRO A 119 3.12 13.35 4.83
CA PRO A 119 3.77 13.38 6.14
C PRO A 119 5.28 13.55 6.00
N ARG A 120 5.90 14.31 6.90
CA ARG A 120 7.32 14.61 6.84
C ARG A 120 8.15 13.32 6.99
N LEU A 121 9.03 13.13 6.03
CA LEU A 121 10.08 12.12 5.97
C LEU A 121 11.41 12.84 5.80
N THR A 122 12.49 12.26 6.31
CA THR A 122 13.81 12.90 6.22
C THR A 122 14.86 11.88 5.85
N ILE A 123 15.61 12.16 4.78
CA ILE A 123 16.76 11.36 4.38
C ILE A 123 18.03 12.10 4.80
N MET A 124 18.92 11.39 5.47
CA MET A 124 20.26 11.84 5.82
C MET A 124 21.28 10.98 5.09
N LYS A 125 22.27 11.62 4.46
CA LYS A 125 23.42 10.91 3.91
C LYS A 125 24.39 10.54 5.04
N THR A 126 24.85 9.30 5.04
CA THR A 126 25.83 8.79 6.01
C THR A 126 27.15 8.46 5.28
N GLY A 127 28.19 8.11 6.02
CA GLY A 127 29.46 7.66 5.42
C GLY A 127 29.34 6.36 4.61
N THR A 128 28.29 5.56 4.87
CA THR A 128 28.08 4.23 4.30
C THR A 128 26.85 4.13 3.39
N GLY A 129 26.15 5.24 3.15
CA GLY A 129 24.93 5.27 2.33
C GLY A 129 23.94 6.32 2.81
N PHE A 130 22.72 5.90 3.12
CA PHE A 130 21.63 6.79 3.51
C PHE A 130 20.77 6.21 4.63
N GLN A 131 20.12 7.09 5.37
CA GLN A 131 19.09 6.72 6.35
C GLN A 131 17.83 7.55 6.10
N LEU A 132 16.69 6.88 6.03
CA LEU A 132 15.37 7.49 5.94
C LEU A 132 14.67 7.36 7.29
N LEU A 133 14.38 8.50 7.92
CA LEU A 133 13.53 8.58 9.10
C LEU A 133 12.06 8.63 8.67
N GLN A 134 11.30 7.61 9.05
CA GLN A 134 9.87 7.51 8.85
C GLN A 134 9.10 8.31 9.92
N THR A 135 7.84 8.62 9.64
CA THR A 135 6.97 9.35 10.57
C THR A 135 6.71 8.57 11.87
N ASN A 136 6.68 7.24 11.79
CA ASN A 136 6.56 6.35 12.95
C ASN A 136 7.88 6.17 13.74
N ARG A 137 8.94 6.92 13.38
CA ARG A 137 10.28 6.89 13.95
C ARG A 137 11.12 5.65 13.59
N ASP A 138 10.64 4.79 12.70
CA ASP A 138 11.47 3.76 12.11
C ASP A 138 12.55 4.41 11.23
N ILE A 139 13.70 3.74 11.14
CA ILE A 139 14.84 4.17 10.34
C ILE A 139 15.12 3.09 9.31
N HIS A 140 14.93 3.41 8.04
CA HIS A 140 15.31 2.55 6.93
C HIS A 140 16.74 2.92 6.51
N ALA A 141 17.63 1.93 6.46
CA ALA A 141 19.02 2.10 6.06
C ALA A 141 19.20 1.64 4.61
N TYR A 142 19.99 2.41 3.85
CA TYR A 142 20.32 2.10 2.47
C TYR A 142 21.83 2.18 2.26
N ASP A 143 22.33 1.37 1.34
CA ASP A 143 23.71 1.44 0.89
C ASP A 143 23.97 2.65 -0.03
N THR A 144 25.19 2.73 -0.59
CA THR A 144 25.58 3.80 -1.51
C THR A 144 24.89 3.72 -2.88
N GLN A 145 24.36 2.56 -3.25
CA GLN A 145 23.56 2.35 -4.47
C GLN A 145 22.06 2.66 -4.23
N GLY A 146 21.69 2.97 -2.99
CA GLY A 146 20.31 3.27 -2.59
C GLY A 146 19.47 2.03 -2.34
N LEU A 147 20.06 0.85 -2.20
CA LEU A 147 19.33 -0.38 -1.90
C LEU A 147 19.09 -0.51 -0.39
N LEU A 148 17.89 -0.95 0.01
CA LEU A 148 17.53 -1.15 1.42
C LEU A 148 18.37 -2.30 2.03
N THR A 149 19.09 -2.00 3.12
CA THR A 149 19.94 -2.94 3.87
C THR A 149 19.35 -3.32 5.24
N GLY A 150 18.42 -2.52 5.76
CA GLY A 150 17.75 -2.84 7.00
C GLY A 150 16.78 -1.78 7.48
N ILE A 151 16.03 -2.13 8.52
CA ILE A 151 15.02 -1.32 9.17
C ILE A 151 15.26 -1.42 10.68
N ALA A 152 15.57 -0.30 11.32
CA ALA A 152 15.53 -0.18 12.77
C ALA A 152 14.17 0.37 13.17
N LEU A 153 13.44 -0.39 13.99
CA LEU A 153 12.10 -0.07 14.44
C LEU A 153 12.15 0.83 15.67
N ALA A 154 11.15 1.69 15.82
CA ALA A 154 11.05 2.60 16.96
C ALA A 154 11.02 1.90 18.34
N ASN A 155 10.60 0.63 18.37
CA ASN A 155 10.61 -0.21 19.58
C ASN A 155 11.98 -0.82 19.92
N GLY A 156 13.04 -0.47 19.17
CA GLY A 156 14.40 -0.98 19.33
C GLY A 156 14.70 -2.26 18.55
N GLY A 157 13.71 -2.84 17.87
CA GLY A 157 13.90 -3.99 16.99
C GLY A 157 14.67 -3.66 15.71
N THR A 158 15.30 -4.66 15.10
CA THR A 158 15.97 -4.50 13.80
C THR A 158 15.62 -5.64 12.85
N ILE A 159 15.33 -5.31 11.60
CA ILE A 159 15.18 -6.25 10.49
C ILE A 159 16.29 -5.94 9.49
N MET A 160 17.15 -6.91 9.20
CA MET A 160 18.23 -6.75 8.22
C MET A 160 17.89 -7.50 6.94
N THR A 161 18.29 -6.94 5.80
CA THR A 161 18.21 -7.61 4.51
C THR A 161 19.62 -8.06 4.13
N ASP A 162 19.77 -9.34 3.82
CA ASP A 162 20.95 -9.83 3.14
C ASP A 162 20.61 -9.97 1.66
N ARG A 163 21.28 -9.21 0.80
CA ARG A 163 21.13 -9.35 -0.65
C ARG A 163 22.38 -10.01 -1.20
N ALA A 164 22.29 -11.31 -1.42
CA ALA A 164 23.32 -12.11 -2.03
C ALA A 164 23.22 -12.16 -3.56
N ILE A 165 22.82 -11.09 -4.27
CA ILE A 165 22.90 -11.03 -5.75
C ILE A 165 22.89 -9.58 -6.26
#